data_AF-A0A7V3PYB4-F1
#
_entry.id   AF-A0A7V3PYB4-F1
#
_cell.length_a   1.000
_cell.length_b   1.000
_cell.length_c   1.000
_cell.angle_alpha   90.00
_cell.angle_beta   90.00
_cell.angle_gamma   90.00
#
_symmetry.space_group_name_H-M   'P 1'
#
loop_
_entity.id
_entity.type
_entity.pdbx_description
1 polymer ?
#
loop_
_entity_poly.entity_id
_entity_poly.type
_entity_poly.pdbx_seq_one_letter_code
_entity_poly.pdbx_strand_id
1 'polypeptide(L)'
;LWHAGYFRQRFWFKYGQVPEKMHWHPYSYPGLIPLKNIIKIKLKYEEVYLKIWKYYVYSYKHDYAIPLVLLDADIPQNKEHIRRLTEQLYRSDNSWLKIMQRVILGFGGIVALRELGYKIDVYHLNEGHAVFAFVEKARGLKEEEFRKLKDNFVYTCHTPIEAGHDRFCPEELAGVLNDEDFSLVARHGRESTGLINLTLLAMNTSSSINAVSKSHKEVMGRQFPKYKERIAAVTNGVHTHTWISEEFKKVFRAFPDVFSDFEANPMILSRAKELKSNMDFRKMVWEAHQANKRRFCSFLEKWKLKENCCTVCWARRIAVYKRPSLILQDTKRLVELAKRIGPLQIILAGKAHPNDNLAFTFINEMLDKVDALAGSYGFLKVVIIENYEIYLAQILTSSVDIWLNNPLPPLEASGTSGMKAILNGVIQLTTLDGWVPEAQDKGIGKIFGSRDETTVMKGDTQLRLREDSQELYTNLEELMRLYYHTNKEGKVDLASAWIDMMIDCIATSGYFNTYRMLDQYKYDIWKL
;
A
#
# COMPACT_ATOMS: atom_id res chain seq x y z
N LEU A 1 0.79 -18.86 5.93
CA LEU A 1 0.11 -18.49 7.17
C LEU A 1 1.17 -17.98 8.13
N TRP A 2 1.22 -16.67 8.40
CA TRP A 2 2.28 -16.08 9.22
C TRP A 2 1.90 -16.07 10.71
N HIS A 3 2.58 -16.85 11.55
CA HIS A 3 2.26 -16.98 12.98
C HIS A 3 2.66 -15.77 13.83
N ALA A 4 3.60 -14.96 13.36
CA ALA A 4 4.08 -13.75 14.03
C ALA A 4 3.82 -12.45 13.25
N GLY A 5 3.10 -12.54 12.12
CA GLY A 5 2.85 -11.40 11.24
C GLY A 5 4.16 -10.73 10.79
N TYR A 6 4.17 -9.40 10.72
CA TYR A 6 5.40 -8.63 10.49
C TYR A 6 6.11 -8.31 11.80
N PHE A 7 5.54 -7.39 12.59
CA PHE A 7 5.84 -7.15 14.00
C PHE A 7 4.84 -6.13 14.57
N ARG A 8 4.69 -6.09 15.90
CA ARG A 8 3.98 -5.03 16.63
C ARG A 8 4.96 -3.91 16.96
N GLN A 9 4.63 -2.69 16.57
CA GLN A 9 5.50 -1.55 16.84
C GLN A 9 5.22 -0.98 18.23
N ARG A 10 6.28 -0.70 18.99
CA ARG A 10 6.26 0.09 20.23
C ARG A 10 7.26 1.24 20.11
N PHE A 11 7.07 2.31 20.87
CA PHE A 11 8.10 3.32 21.10
C PHE A 11 8.66 3.20 22.51
N TRP A 12 9.97 3.40 22.64
CA TRP A 12 10.66 3.49 23.91
C TRP A 12 11.59 4.71 23.91
N PHE A 13 11.58 5.47 25.02
CA PHE A 13 12.15 6.82 25.08
C PHE A 13 13.62 6.94 24.66
N LYS A 14 14.45 5.90 24.84
CA LYS A 14 15.88 5.94 24.47
C LYS A 14 16.23 5.20 23.17
N TYR A 15 15.34 4.38 22.61
CA TYR A 15 15.62 3.58 21.41
C TYR A 15 14.65 3.85 20.24
N GLY A 16 13.69 4.77 20.42
CA GLY A 16 12.68 5.03 19.43
C GLY A 16 11.83 3.78 19.18
N GLN A 17 11.73 3.35 17.93
CA GLN A 17 10.93 2.16 17.59
C GLN A 17 11.55 0.88 18.16
N VAL A 18 10.74 0.08 18.84
CA VAL A 18 11.08 -1.28 19.29
C VAL A 18 10.12 -2.27 18.62
N PRO A 19 10.61 -3.18 17.76
CA PRO A 19 9.78 -4.23 17.17
C PRO A 19 9.51 -5.34 18.19
N GLU A 20 8.24 -5.60 18.46
CA GLU A 20 7.76 -6.68 19.32
C GLU A 20 7.18 -7.81 18.45
N LYS A 21 7.55 -9.05 18.75
CA LYS A 21 7.00 -10.22 18.05
C LYS A 21 5.50 -10.33 18.32
N MET A 22 4.69 -10.51 17.28
CA MET A 22 3.27 -10.78 17.48
C MET A 22 3.08 -12.24 17.84
N HIS A 23 2.13 -12.51 18.73
CA HIS A 23 1.74 -13.85 19.11
C HIS A 23 0.24 -14.00 18.91
N TRP A 24 -0.15 -14.96 18.07
CA TRP A 24 -1.54 -15.38 17.91
C TRP A 24 -1.57 -16.86 17.54
N HIS A 25 -2.70 -17.53 17.82
CA HIS A 25 -2.89 -18.92 17.49
C HIS A 25 -3.83 -19.04 16.28
N PRO A 26 -3.43 -19.72 15.18
CA PRO A 26 -4.32 -19.91 14.03
C PRO A 26 -5.69 -20.49 14.36
N TYR A 27 -5.74 -21.44 15.29
CA TYR A 27 -6.98 -22.08 15.74
C TYR A 27 -7.94 -21.14 16.49
N SER A 28 -7.46 -19.98 16.97
CA SER A 28 -8.30 -19.00 17.65
C SER A 28 -8.90 -17.96 16.70
N TYR A 29 -8.53 -17.97 15.40
CA TYR A 29 -9.03 -16.98 14.45
C TYR A 29 -10.38 -17.41 13.86
N PRO A 30 -11.45 -16.60 14.03
CA PRO A 30 -12.78 -16.96 13.54
C PRO A 30 -12.80 -17.22 12.02
N GLY A 31 -13.36 -18.36 11.61
CA GLY A 31 -13.52 -18.73 10.20
C GLY A 31 -12.23 -19.22 9.51
N LEU A 32 -11.10 -19.29 10.21
CA LEU A 32 -9.88 -19.91 9.67
C LEU A 32 -9.91 -21.42 9.92
N ILE A 33 -10.08 -22.18 8.83
CA ILE A 33 -10.37 -23.62 8.88
C ILE A 33 -9.10 -24.42 8.56
N PRO A 34 -8.56 -25.22 9.50
CA PRO A 34 -7.49 -26.16 9.19
C PRO A 34 -8.04 -27.33 8.39
N LEU A 35 -7.43 -27.64 7.25
CA LEU A 35 -7.77 -28.83 6.49
C LEU A 35 -6.97 -30.04 6.99
N LYS A 36 -7.48 -31.24 6.69
CA LYS A 36 -6.78 -32.50 6.99
C LYS A 36 -5.59 -32.72 6.06
N ASN A 37 -5.62 -32.11 4.87
CA ASN A 37 -4.59 -32.26 3.84
C ASN A 37 -3.26 -31.65 4.30
N ILE A 38 -2.20 -32.43 4.12
CA ILE A 38 -0.81 -32.00 4.25
C ILE A 38 -0.16 -32.30 2.91
N ILE A 39 0.33 -31.26 2.24
CA ILE A 39 1.05 -31.42 0.98
C ILE A 39 2.54 -31.54 1.23
N LYS A 40 3.24 -32.12 0.25
CA LYS A 40 4.69 -32.27 0.28
C LYS A 40 5.34 -31.62 -0.94
N ILE A 41 6.39 -30.85 -0.70
CA ILE A 41 7.28 -30.31 -1.73
C ILE A 41 8.62 -31.03 -1.59
N LYS A 42 9.16 -31.52 -2.71
CA LYS A 42 10.50 -32.12 -2.78
C LYS A 42 11.50 -31.11 -3.33
N LEU A 43 12.60 -30.91 -2.61
CA LEU A 43 13.73 -30.05 -2.97
C LEU A 43 15.00 -30.89 -3.06
N LYS A 44 16.16 -30.29 -3.38
CA LYS A 44 17.40 -31.04 -3.64
C LYS A 44 17.85 -31.89 -2.45
N TYR A 45 17.83 -31.30 -1.25
CA TYR A 45 18.31 -31.94 -0.03
C TYR A 45 17.24 -32.00 1.08
N GLU A 46 16.03 -31.52 0.81
CA GLU A 46 14.98 -31.36 1.82
C GLU A 46 13.60 -31.74 1.27
N GLU A 47 12.75 -32.25 2.16
CA GLU A 47 11.31 -32.33 1.93
C GLU A 47 10.61 -31.34 2.86
N VAL A 48 9.66 -30.59 2.33
CA VAL A 48 8.87 -29.60 3.09
C VAL A 48 7.42 -30.05 3.10
N TYR A 49 6.87 -30.26 4.30
CA TYR A 49 5.47 -30.59 4.51
C TYR A 49 4.68 -29.31 4.82
N LEU A 50 3.52 -29.10 4.22
CA LEU A 50 2.72 -27.90 4.48
C LEU A 50 1.28 -28.29 4.79
N LYS A 51 0.79 -27.84 5.94
CA LYS A 51 -0.63 -27.93 6.26
C LYS A 51 -1.39 -26.87 5.49
N ILE A 52 -2.53 -27.26 4.93
CA ILE A 52 -3.42 -26.33 4.24
C ILE A 52 -4.46 -25.77 5.21
N TRP A 53 -4.64 -24.46 5.14
CA TRP A 53 -5.69 -23.73 5.82
C TRP A 53 -6.56 -23.01 4.80
N LYS A 54 -7.83 -22.80 5.13
CA LYS A 54 -8.79 -22.14 4.27
C LYS A 54 -9.58 -21.09 5.04
N TYR A 55 -9.72 -19.91 4.46
CA TYR A 55 -10.57 -18.83 4.94
C TYR A 55 -11.48 -18.37 3.80
N TYR A 56 -12.77 -18.19 4.04
CA TYR A 56 -13.69 -17.75 2.99
C TYR A 56 -13.84 -16.22 3.03
N VAL A 57 -13.54 -15.57 1.91
CA VAL A 57 -13.78 -14.14 1.71
C VAL A 57 -15.14 -13.99 1.04
N TYR A 58 -16.09 -13.40 1.76
CA TYR A 58 -17.45 -13.18 1.26
C TYR A 58 -17.54 -11.89 0.46
N SER A 59 -18.34 -11.92 -0.59
CA SER A 59 -18.86 -10.72 -1.26
C SER A 59 -19.67 -9.86 -0.27
N TYR A 60 -19.81 -8.57 -0.55
CA TYR A 60 -20.55 -7.66 0.34
C TYR A 60 -22.05 -8.02 0.44
N LYS A 61 -22.62 -8.63 -0.61
CA LYS A 61 -23.99 -9.17 -0.63
C LYS A 61 -24.12 -10.53 0.05
N HIS A 62 -23.00 -11.16 0.44
CA HIS A 62 -22.95 -12.48 1.05
C HIS A 62 -23.58 -13.61 0.20
N ASP A 63 -23.71 -13.40 -1.11
CA ASP A 63 -24.25 -14.35 -2.08
C ASP A 63 -23.16 -15.21 -2.75
N TYR A 64 -21.91 -14.74 -2.74
CA TYR A 64 -20.73 -15.50 -3.17
C TYR A 64 -19.58 -15.44 -2.16
N ALA A 65 -18.74 -16.47 -2.16
CA ALA A 65 -17.51 -16.53 -1.37
C ALA A 65 -16.34 -17.14 -2.15
N ILE A 66 -15.15 -16.59 -1.97
CA ILE A 66 -13.91 -17.07 -2.60
C ILE A 66 -12.97 -17.62 -1.52
N PRO A 67 -12.36 -18.80 -1.73
CA PRO A 67 -11.43 -19.39 -0.78
C PRO A 67 -10.05 -18.70 -0.81
N LEU A 68 -9.61 -18.18 0.33
CA LEU A 68 -8.21 -17.88 0.59
C LEU A 68 -7.53 -19.16 1.12
N VAL A 69 -6.59 -19.68 0.35
CA VAL A 69 -5.78 -20.85 0.73
C VAL A 69 -4.46 -20.38 1.34
N LEU A 70 -4.16 -20.86 2.54
CA LEU A 70 -2.96 -20.48 3.30
C LEU A 70 -2.14 -21.73 3.62
N LEU A 71 -0.82 -21.62 3.45
CA LEU A 71 0.12 -22.72 3.69
C LEU A 71 0.85 -22.52 5.01
N ASP A 72 1.03 -23.60 5.76
CA ASP A 72 1.66 -23.55 7.08
C ASP A 72 2.71 -24.65 7.23
N ALA A 73 3.95 -24.23 7.48
CA ALA A 73 5.08 -25.13 7.72
C ALA A 73 5.23 -25.52 9.19
N ASP A 74 4.53 -24.86 10.13
CA ASP A 74 4.64 -25.14 11.56
C ASP A 74 3.86 -26.41 11.97
N ILE A 75 4.38 -27.56 11.55
CA ILE A 75 3.84 -28.89 11.85
C ILE A 75 4.94 -29.87 12.30
N PRO A 76 4.62 -30.89 13.12
CA PRO A 76 5.61 -31.82 13.66
C PRO A 76 6.41 -32.62 12.62
N GLN A 77 5.88 -32.81 11.41
CA GLN A 77 6.54 -33.51 10.31
C GLN A 77 7.78 -32.77 9.80
N ASN A 78 7.86 -31.46 10.03
CA ASN A 78 8.98 -30.64 9.60
C ASN A 78 10.03 -30.51 10.70
N LYS A 79 11.30 -30.44 10.27
CA LYS A 79 12.41 -30.03 11.13
C LYS A 79 12.20 -28.59 11.62
N GLU A 80 12.82 -28.24 12.74
CA GLU A 80 12.62 -26.94 13.40
C GLU A 80 12.87 -25.74 12.48
N HIS A 81 13.96 -25.78 11.69
CA HIS A 81 14.28 -24.68 10.78
C HIS A 81 13.27 -24.52 9.64
N ILE A 82 12.59 -25.60 9.23
CA ILE A 82 11.49 -25.58 8.24
C ILE A 82 10.21 -25.03 8.86
N ARG A 83 9.90 -25.41 10.11
CA ARG A 83 8.73 -24.89 10.84
C ARG A 83 8.77 -23.36 10.96
N ARG A 84 9.97 -22.79 11.12
CA ARG A 84 10.18 -21.34 11.19
C ARG A 84 9.98 -20.60 9.85
N LEU A 85 9.83 -21.29 8.72
CA LEU A 85 9.63 -20.65 7.41
C LEU A 85 8.33 -19.86 7.30
N THR A 86 7.29 -20.25 8.05
CA THR A 86 6.00 -19.55 8.12
C THR A 86 5.82 -18.77 9.43
N GLU A 87 6.89 -18.50 10.16
CA GLU A 87 6.86 -17.74 11.41
C GLU A 87 6.60 -16.26 11.15
N GLN A 88 7.52 -15.57 10.45
CA GLN A 88 7.49 -14.12 10.29
C GLN A 88 7.52 -13.70 8.82
N LEU A 89 6.67 -12.72 8.48
CA LEU A 89 6.61 -12.08 7.18
C LEU A 89 7.82 -11.15 6.95
N TYR A 90 8.35 -11.15 5.71
CA TYR A 90 9.48 -10.32 5.29
C TYR A 90 10.77 -10.49 6.10
N ARG A 91 10.97 -11.68 6.67
CA ARG A 91 12.24 -12.06 7.26
C ARG A 91 13.28 -12.25 6.15
N SER A 92 14.35 -11.46 6.19
CA SER A 92 15.39 -11.40 5.14
C SER A 92 16.80 -11.39 5.71
N ASP A 93 16.97 -11.85 6.95
CA ASP A 93 18.26 -12.03 7.62
C ASP A 93 19.11 -13.15 6.97
N ASN A 94 18.49 -14.03 6.19
CA ASN A 94 19.14 -15.14 5.52
C ASN A 94 18.57 -15.35 4.10
N SER A 95 19.47 -15.45 3.11
CA SER A 95 19.11 -15.71 1.71
C SER A 95 18.35 -17.04 1.54
N TRP A 96 18.79 -18.12 2.20
CA TRP A 96 18.11 -19.41 2.18
C TRP A 96 16.66 -19.30 2.64
N LEU A 97 16.41 -18.58 3.75
CA LEU A 97 15.06 -18.38 4.27
C LEU A 97 14.19 -17.62 3.27
N LYS A 98 14.76 -16.57 2.67
CA LYS A 98 14.09 -15.78 1.64
C LYS A 98 13.71 -16.67 0.46
N ILE A 99 14.65 -17.44 -0.10
CA ILE A 99 14.41 -18.39 -1.21
C ILE A 99 13.30 -19.39 -0.82
N MET A 100 13.43 -20.04 0.32
CA MET A 100 12.49 -21.06 0.79
C MET A 100 11.07 -20.53 0.96
N GLN A 101 10.88 -19.29 1.41
CA GLN A 101 9.55 -18.67 1.49
C GLN A 101 8.92 -18.47 0.10
N ARG A 102 9.70 -18.08 -0.91
CA ARG A 102 9.21 -17.96 -2.31
C ARG A 102 8.92 -19.33 -2.89
N VAL A 103 9.75 -20.33 -2.60
CA VAL A 103 9.54 -21.73 -3.01
C VAL A 103 8.26 -22.30 -2.40
N ILE A 104 8.03 -22.12 -1.10
CA ILE A 104 6.79 -22.54 -0.42
C ILE A 104 5.58 -21.86 -1.05
N LEU A 105 5.66 -20.55 -1.32
CA LEU A 105 4.55 -19.82 -1.95
C LEU A 105 4.26 -20.32 -3.38
N GLY A 106 5.30 -20.50 -4.20
CA GLY A 106 5.17 -20.94 -5.58
C GLY A 106 4.83 -22.43 -5.72
N PHE A 107 5.75 -23.31 -5.30
CA PHE A 107 5.57 -24.77 -5.39
C PHE A 107 4.39 -25.22 -4.52
N GLY A 108 4.37 -24.80 -3.26
CA GLY A 108 3.31 -25.17 -2.34
C GLY A 108 1.94 -24.65 -2.76
N GLY A 109 1.88 -23.45 -3.36
CA GLY A 109 0.63 -22.91 -3.91
C GLY A 109 0.04 -23.80 -5.00
N ILE A 110 0.86 -24.21 -5.97
CA ILE A 110 0.41 -25.09 -7.06
C ILE A 110 0.03 -26.48 -6.54
N VAL A 111 0.84 -27.08 -5.66
CA VAL A 111 0.56 -28.41 -5.11
C VAL A 111 -0.72 -28.36 -4.26
N ALA A 112 -0.95 -27.30 -3.48
CA ALA A 112 -2.18 -27.13 -2.70
C ALA A 112 -3.41 -26.98 -3.60
N LEU A 113 -3.34 -26.17 -4.67
CA LEU A 113 -4.46 -26.02 -5.60
C LEU A 113 -4.82 -27.35 -6.27
N ARG A 114 -3.81 -28.14 -6.64
CA ARG A 114 -3.97 -29.50 -7.21
C ARG A 114 -4.61 -30.45 -6.19
N GLU A 115 -4.09 -30.48 -4.96
CA GLU A 115 -4.59 -31.32 -3.86
C GLU A 115 -6.05 -31.01 -3.51
N LEU A 116 -6.44 -29.74 -3.59
CA LEU A 116 -7.81 -29.29 -3.34
C LEU A 116 -8.74 -29.47 -4.56
N GLY A 117 -8.23 -29.97 -5.69
CA GLY A 117 -9.01 -30.23 -6.90
C GLY A 117 -9.41 -28.99 -7.69
N TYR A 118 -8.78 -27.82 -7.47
CA TYR A 118 -9.07 -26.63 -8.26
C TYR A 118 -8.49 -26.74 -9.66
N LYS A 119 -9.34 -26.52 -10.66
CA LYS A 119 -8.92 -26.31 -12.06
C LYS A 119 -8.72 -24.81 -12.26
N ILE A 120 -7.51 -24.43 -12.65
CA ILE A 120 -7.10 -23.03 -12.78
C ILE A 120 -6.67 -22.78 -14.22
N ASP A 121 -7.33 -21.81 -14.86
CA ASP A 121 -7.03 -21.41 -16.23
C ASP A 121 -5.94 -20.33 -16.28
N VAL A 122 -5.94 -19.40 -15.30
CA VAL A 122 -4.99 -18.29 -15.22
C VAL A 122 -4.40 -18.18 -13.82
N TYR A 123 -3.07 -18.13 -13.75
CA TYR A 123 -2.27 -17.88 -12.55
C TYR A 123 -1.76 -16.44 -12.58
N HIS A 124 -2.23 -15.62 -11.66
CA HIS A 124 -1.79 -14.23 -11.53
C HIS A 124 -0.73 -14.10 -10.43
N LEU A 125 0.50 -13.82 -10.86
CA LEU A 125 1.63 -13.56 -9.97
C LEU A 125 1.62 -12.10 -9.52
N ASN A 126 1.34 -11.89 -8.24
CA ASN A 126 1.53 -10.60 -7.59
C ASN A 126 2.97 -10.50 -7.08
N GLU A 127 3.78 -9.69 -7.77
CA GLU A 127 5.23 -9.63 -7.61
C GLU A 127 5.98 -10.93 -7.99
N GLY A 128 7.31 -10.84 -8.07
CA GLY A 128 8.18 -11.99 -8.40
C GLY A 128 8.22 -13.07 -7.32
N HIS A 129 7.57 -12.87 -6.16
CA HIS A 129 7.66 -13.77 -5.01
C HIS A 129 7.05 -15.15 -5.26
N ALA A 130 6.02 -15.25 -6.11
CA ALA A 130 5.32 -16.48 -6.41
C ALA A 130 5.80 -17.14 -7.73
N VAL A 131 6.85 -16.64 -8.36
CA VAL A 131 7.27 -17.06 -9.71
C VAL A 131 7.62 -18.55 -9.82
N PHE A 132 8.04 -19.18 -8.71
CA PHE A 132 8.26 -20.62 -8.66
C PHE A 132 7.00 -21.45 -8.93
N ALA A 133 5.80 -20.87 -8.86
CA ALA A 133 4.56 -21.52 -9.31
C ALA A 133 4.64 -21.95 -10.78
N PHE A 134 5.25 -21.12 -11.65
CA PHE A 134 5.48 -21.48 -13.04
C PHE A 134 6.45 -22.65 -13.15
N VAL A 135 7.53 -22.63 -12.37
CA VAL A 135 8.56 -23.68 -12.37
C VAL A 135 7.96 -25.04 -11.96
N GLU A 136 7.14 -25.10 -10.90
CA GLU A 136 6.42 -26.33 -10.51
C GLU A 136 5.50 -26.85 -11.62
N LYS A 137 4.79 -25.96 -12.32
CA LYS A 137 3.90 -26.34 -13.43
C LYS A 137 4.65 -26.79 -14.67
N ALA A 138 5.88 -26.32 -14.86
CA ALA A 138 6.70 -26.58 -16.02
C ALA A 138 7.53 -27.87 -15.94
N ARG A 139 7.61 -28.50 -14.76
CA ARG A 139 8.38 -29.74 -14.54
C ARG A 139 7.99 -30.84 -15.52
N GLY A 140 8.98 -31.45 -16.16
CA GLY A 140 8.78 -32.54 -17.11
C GLY A 140 8.06 -32.15 -18.41
N LEU A 141 7.71 -30.88 -18.62
CA LEU A 141 7.09 -30.43 -19.87
C LEU A 141 8.12 -30.36 -21.01
N LYS A 142 7.67 -30.71 -22.21
CA LYS A 142 8.45 -30.45 -23.43
C LYS A 142 8.42 -28.96 -23.77
N GLU A 143 9.35 -28.51 -24.61
CA GLU A 143 9.49 -27.10 -25.00
C GLU A 143 8.20 -26.49 -25.60
N GLU A 144 7.43 -27.26 -26.38
CA GLU A 144 6.15 -26.78 -26.93
C GLU A 144 5.10 -26.56 -25.83
N GLU A 145 4.99 -27.51 -24.90
CA GLU A 145 4.05 -27.43 -23.77
C GLU A 145 4.45 -26.31 -22.81
N PHE A 146 5.76 -26.13 -22.60
CA PHE A 146 6.33 -25.02 -21.83
C PHE A 146 5.94 -23.66 -22.42
N ARG A 147 5.99 -23.50 -23.74
CA ARG A 147 5.58 -22.26 -24.41
C ARG A 147 4.10 -21.99 -24.21
N LYS A 148 3.26 -23.02 -24.37
CA LYS A 148 1.81 -22.91 -24.12
C LYS A 148 1.49 -22.59 -22.67
N LEU A 149 2.24 -23.13 -21.71
CA LEU A 149 2.04 -22.86 -20.28
C LEU A 149 2.16 -21.36 -19.94
N LYS A 150 2.99 -20.60 -20.66
CA LYS A 150 3.14 -19.16 -20.44
C LYS A 150 1.83 -18.39 -20.64
N ASP A 151 0.94 -18.90 -21.50
CA ASP A 151 -0.37 -18.27 -21.75
C ASP A 151 -1.26 -18.30 -20.50
N ASN A 152 -1.03 -19.25 -19.60
CA ASN A 152 -1.74 -19.36 -18.32
C ASN A 152 -1.17 -18.48 -17.21
N PHE A 153 -0.06 -17.75 -17.42
CA PHE A 153 0.58 -16.95 -16.38
C PHE A 153 0.56 -15.47 -16.72
N VAL A 154 0.16 -14.64 -15.75
CA VAL A 154 0.21 -13.18 -15.83
C VAL A 154 0.99 -12.62 -14.64
N TYR A 155 1.69 -11.51 -14.84
CA TYR A 155 2.58 -10.93 -13.85
C TYR A 155 2.30 -9.43 -13.63
N THR A 156 2.11 -9.04 -12.36
CA THR A 156 2.07 -7.64 -11.95
C THR A 156 3.31 -7.28 -11.14
N CYS A 157 3.95 -6.17 -11.53
CA CYS A 157 5.05 -5.55 -10.79
C CYS A 157 4.55 -4.34 -10.00
N HIS A 158 4.86 -4.29 -8.71
CA HIS A 158 4.64 -3.14 -7.81
C HIS A 158 5.95 -2.44 -7.40
N THR A 159 7.11 -2.94 -7.82
CA THR A 159 8.43 -2.41 -7.39
C THR A 159 8.90 -1.24 -8.27
N PRO A 160 8.96 0.00 -7.73
CA PRO A 160 9.39 1.18 -8.49
C PRO A 160 10.90 1.37 -8.53
N ILE A 161 11.69 0.61 -7.76
CA ILE A 161 13.14 0.80 -7.61
C ILE A 161 13.93 -0.46 -7.88
N GLU A 162 15.08 -0.33 -8.55
CA GLU A 162 15.91 -1.47 -8.98
C GLU A 162 16.36 -2.36 -7.82
N ALA A 163 16.70 -1.74 -6.67
CA ALA A 163 17.10 -2.44 -5.45
C ALA A 163 15.96 -3.24 -4.79
N GLY A 164 14.71 -3.01 -5.20
CA GLY A 164 13.55 -3.72 -4.68
C GLY A 164 13.28 -5.08 -5.37
N HIS A 165 13.94 -5.37 -6.49
CA HIS A 165 13.77 -6.65 -7.20
C HIS A 165 14.54 -7.77 -6.50
N ASP A 166 13.89 -8.91 -6.30
CA ASP A 166 14.49 -10.09 -5.68
C ASP A 166 15.59 -10.67 -6.59
N ARG A 167 16.85 -10.54 -6.16
CA ARG A 167 18.03 -11.16 -6.79
C ARG A 167 18.70 -12.16 -5.86
N PHE A 168 19.16 -13.26 -6.44
CA PHE A 168 19.86 -14.33 -5.73
C PHE A 168 21.12 -14.76 -6.49
N CYS A 169 22.14 -15.20 -5.75
CA CYS A 169 23.28 -15.85 -6.35
C CYS A 169 22.84 -17.22 -6.92
N PRO A 170 23.30 -17.61 -8.12
CA PRO A 170 22.93 -18.90 -8.72
C PRO A 170 23.22 -20.10 -7.80
N GLU A 171 24.32 -20.06 -7.04
CA GLU A 171 24.74 -21.13 -6.14
C GLU A 171 23.76 -21.32 -4.96
N GLU A 172 23.18 -20.22 -4.45
CA GLU A 172 22.19 -20.26 -3.38
C GLU A 172 20.91 -20.98 -3.84
N LEU A 173 20.48 -20.69 -5.08
CA LEU A 173 19.32 -21.36 -5.69
C LEU A 173 19.62 -22.82 -6.03
N ALA A 174 20.80 -23.12 -6.56
CA ALA A 174 21.24 -24.49 -6.87
C ALA A 174 21.42 -25.37 -5.62
N GLY A 175 21.61 -24.74 -4.45
CA GLY A 175 21.63 -25.40 -3.14
C GLY A 175 20.23 -25.79 -2.63
N VAL A 176 19.16 -25.17 -3.15
CA VAL A 176 17.77 -25.43 -2.74
C VAL A 176 17.03 -26.26 -3.79
N LEU A 177 17.09 -25.84 -5.05
CA LEU A 177 16.35 -26.42 -6.16
C LEU A 177 17.08 -27.65 -6.72
N ASN A 178 16.32 -28.64 -7.21
CA ASN A 178 16.91 -29.71 -8.00
C ASN A 178 17.47 -29.17 -9.33
N ASP A 179 18.28 -29.97 -10.01
CA ASP A 179 19.04 -29.51 -11.19
C ASP A 179 18.13 -29.13 -12.37
N GLU A 180 16.98 -29.79 -12.54
CA GLU A 180 15.99 -29.47 -13.57
C GLU A 180 15.34 -28.09 -13.30
N ASP A 181 14.83 -27.89 -12.08
CA ASP A 181 14.20 -26.64 -11.64
C ASP A 181 15.19 -25.46 -11.72
N PHE A 182 16.42 -25.67 -11.24
CA PHE A 182 17.47 -24.66 -11.29
C PHE A 182 17.82 -24.29 -12.73
N SER A 183 17.94 -25.28 -13.62
CA SER A 183 18.24 -25.03 -15.04
C SER A 183 17.18 -24.14 -15.69
N LEU A 184 15.90 -24.36 -15.39
CA LEU A 184 14.80 -23.54 -15.89
C LEU A 184 14.87 -22.11 -15.32
N VAL A 185 15.07 -21.98 -14.01
CA VAL A 185 15.21 -20.69 -13.32
C VAL A 185 16.40 -19.90 -13.88
N ALA A 186 17.54 -20.55 -14.08
CA ALA A 186 18.73 -19.92 -14.64
C ALA A 186 18.53 -19.48 -16.10
N ARG A 187 17.86 -20.30 -16.91
CA ARG A 187 17.58 -20.00 -18.33
C ARG A 187 16.74 -18.74 -18.50
N HIS A 188 15.77 -18.51 -17.62
CA HIS A 188 14.78 -17.44 -17.78
C HIS A 188 14.94 -16.27 -16.79
N GLY A 189 15.70 -16.44 -15.71
CA GLY A 189 15.89 -15.42 -14.69
C GLY A 189 17.28 -14.79 -14.65
N ARG A 190 18.27 -15.30 -15.39
CA ARG A 190 19.64 -14.78 -15.32
C ARG A 190 19.76 -13.42 -16.00
N GLU A 191 20.24 -12.43 -15.26
CA GLU A 191 20.54 -11.09 -15.78
C GLU A 191 22.01 -10.98 -16.22
N SER A 192 22.39 -9.86 -16.85
CA SER A 192 23.75 -9.67 -17.41
C SER A 192 24.86 -9.68 -16.36
N THR A 193 24.54 -9.38 -15.10
CA THR A 193 25.48 -9.45 -13.96
C THR A 193 25.79 -10.89 -13.53
N GLY A 194 25.04 -11.88 -14.03
CA GLY A 194 25.11 -13.28 -13.62
C GLY A 194 24.16 -13.68 -12.49
N LEU A 195 23.56 -12.71 -11.78
CA LEU A 195 22.56 -12.98 -10.74
C LEU A 195 21.25 -13.51 -11.34
N ILE A 196 20.47 -14.22 -10.52
CA ILE A 196 19.10 -14.61 -10.89
C ILE A 196 18.14 -13.56 -10.35
N ASN A 197 17.40 -12.93 -11.26
CA ASN A 197 16.40 -11.92 -10.97
C ASN A 197 14.99 -12.53 -11.13
N LEU A 198 14.22 -12.61 -10.04
CA LEU A 198 12.88 -13.22 -10.07
C LEU A 198 11.87 -12.39 -10.87
N THR A 199 12.05 -11.07 -10.95
CA THR A 199 11.24 -10.21 -11.83
C THR A 199 11.49 -10.56 -13.29
N LEU A 200 12.77 -10.73 -13.68
CA LEU A 200 13.13 -11.15 -15.03
C LEU A 200 12.57 -12.54 -15.36
N LEU A 201 12.64 -13.47 -14.41
CA LEU A 201 12.02 -14.79 -14.54
C LEU A 201 10.52 -14.66 -14.81
N ALA A 202 9.79 -13.88 -13.99
CA ALA A 202 8.35 -13.71 -14.13
C ALA A 202 7.96 -13.07 -15.47
N MET A 203 8.70 -12.07 -15.93
CA MET A 203 8.49 -11.42 -17.23
C MET A 203 8.76 -12.34 -18.42
N ASN A 204 9.68 -13.29 -18.27
CA ASN A 204 10.01 -14.29 -19.29
C ASN A 204 9.05 -15.49 -19.32
N THR A 205 8.30 -15.73 -18.24
CA THR A 205 7.41 -16.88 -18.09
C THR A 205 5.93 -16.52 -18.06
N SER A 206 5.57 -15.24 -18.20
CA SER A 206 4.19 -14.76 -18.24
C SER A 206 3.83 -14.21 -19.62
N SER A 207 2.57 -14.40 -20.05
CA SER A 207 2.03 -13.85 -21.29
C SER A 207 1.77 -12.35 -21.18
N SER A 208 1.11 -11.93 -20.11
CA SER A 208 0.83 -10.52 -19.79
C SER A 208 1.70 -10.00 -18.65
N ILE A 209 2.16 -8.74 -18.78
CA ILE A 209 2.95 -8.03 -17.77
C ILE A 209 2.30 -6.67 -17.55
N ASN A 210 2.04 -6.29 -16.30
CA ASN A 210 1.51 -4.96 -16.02
C ASN A 210 2.17 -4.25 -14.84
N ALA A 211 2.24 -2.94 -14.98
CA ALA A 211 2.48 -1.98 -13.91
C ALA A 211 1.15 -1.58 -13.23
N VAL A 212 1.27 -0.81 -12.14
CA VAL A 212 0.17 -0.51 -11.19
C VAL A 212 -0.29 0.95 -11.21
N SER A 213 0.28 1.73 -12.12
CA SER A 213 -0.12 3.08 -12.52
C SER A 213 0.48 3.38 -13.89
N LYS A 214 0.03 4.47 -14.53
CA LYS A 214 0.61 4.92 -15.80
C LYS A 214 2.07 5.38 -15.64
N SER A 215 2.38 6.11 -14.57
CA SER A 215 3.77 6.53 -14.27
C SER A 215 4.68 5.33 -14.01
N HIS A 216 4.19 4.31 -13.30
CA HIS A 216 4.97 3.11 -13.00
C HIS A 216 5.30 2.31 -14.27
N LYS A 217 4.42 2.30 -15.28
CA LYS A 217 4.73 1.70 -16.58
C LYS A 217 5.98 2.33 -17.20
N GLU A 218 6.11 3.66 -17.15
CA GLU A 218 7.28 4.37 -17.69
C GLU A 218 8.56 4.09 -16.90
N VAL A 219 8.46 3.97 -15.57
CA VAL A 219 9.58 3.58 -14.70
C VAL A 219 10.03 2.15 -15.01
N MET A 220 9.08 1.22 -15.11
CA MET A 220 9.35 -0.19 -15.40
C MET A 220 9.93 -0.36 -16.81
N GLY A 221 9.45 0.40 -17.80
CA GLY A 221 9.99 0.42 -19.15
C GLY A 221 11.44 0.92 -19.23
N ARG A 222 11.87 1.78 -18.30
CA ARG A 222 13.28 2.19 -18.15
C ARG A 222 14.14 1.13 -17.48
N GLN A 223 13.62 0.44 -16.46
CA GLN A 223 14.32 -0.65 -15.77
C GLN A 223 14.48 -1.89 -16.65
N PHE A 224 13.46 -2.20 -17.46
CA PHE A 224 13.42 -3.38 -18.32
C PHE A 224 13.16 -3.01 -19.79
N PRO A 225 14.09 -2.34 -20.49
CA PRO A 225 13.87 -1.82 -21.84
C PRO A 225 13.42 -2.87 -22.87
N LYS A 226 13.93 -4.11 -22.74
CA LYS A 226 13.56 -5.23 -23.62
C LYS A 226 12.07 -5.61 -23.56
N TYR A 227 11.38 -5.23 -22.49
CA TYR A 227 9.98 -5.57 -22.25
C TYR A 227 9.07 -4.35 -22.29
N LYS A 228 9.59 -3.15 -22.59
CA LYS A 228 8.84 -1.89 -22.57
C LYS A 228 7.50 -1.99 -23.31
N GLU A 229 7.52 -2.55 -24.51
CA GLU A 229 6.33 -2.70 -25.36
C GLU A 229 5.33 -3.76 -24.85
N ARG A 230 5.77 -4.68 -23.99
CA ARG A 230 4.92 -5.71 -23.37
C ARG A 230 4.27 -5.24 -22.06
N ILE A 231 4.71 -4.13 -21.48
CA ILE A 231 4.23 -3.67 -20.18
C ILE A 231 2.93 -2.87 -20.37
N ALA A 232 1.83 -3.44 -19.89
CA ALA A 232 0.56 -2.75 -19.72
C ALA A 232 0.54 -1.92 -18.41
N ALA A 233 -0.47 -1.09 -18.24
CA ALA A 233 -0.70 -0.36 -16.99
C ALA A 233 -2.15 -0.55 -16.54
N VAL A 234 -2.33 -1.14 -15.35
CA VAL A 234 -3.62 -1.22 -14.68
C VAL A 234 -3.49 -0.40 -13.40
N THR A 235 -4.06 0.80 -13.37
CA THR A 235 -4.00 1.65 -12.18
C THR A 235 -4.63 0.92 -11.00
N ASN A 236 -4.00 0.94 -9.83
CA ASN A 236 -4.60 0.36 -8.62
C ASN A 236 -5.93 1.03 -8.25
N GLY A 237 -6.73 0.32 -7.48
CA GLY A 237 -7.93 0.85 -6.84
C GLY A 237 -8.09 0.34 -5.41
N VAL A 238 -9.04 0.91 -4.69
CA VAL A 238 -9.34 0.52 -3.30
C VAL A 238 -10.75 -0.04 -3.16
N HIS A 239 -10.92 -0.99 -2.24
CA HIS A 239 -12.20 -1.65 -2.00
C HIS A 239 -13.14 -0.71 -1.25
N THR A 240 -14.12 -0.14 -1.94
CA THR A 240 -15.01 0.92 -1.43
C THR A 240 -15.77 0.52 -0.17
N HIS A 241 -16.27 -0.72 -0.09
CA HIS A 241 -16.98 -1.21 1.11
C HIS A 241 -16.12 -1.20 2.38
N THR A 242 -14.80 -1.34 2.24
CA THR A 242 -13.85 -1.31 3.38
C THR A 242 -13.44 0.10 3.76
N TRP A 243 -13.36 1.02 2.79
CA TRP A 243 -12.68 2.31 2.95
C TRP A 243 -13.58 3.53 2.94
N ILE A 244 -14.83 3.43 2.48
CA ILE A 244 -15.85 4.47 2.70
C ILE A 244 -16.35 4.33 4.14
N SER A 245 -16.29 5.42 4.91
CA SER A 245 -16.81 5.45 6.27
C SER A 245 -18.33 5.39 6.30
N GLU A 246 -18.91 4.90 7.40
CA GLU A 246 -20.36 4.82 7.55
C GLU A 246 -21.03 6.19 7.43
N GLU A 247 -20.38 7.27 7.87
CA GLU A 247 -20.91 8.62 7.73
C GLU A 247 -20.98 9.06 6.27
N PHE A 248 -19.96 8.75 5.44
CA PHE A 248 -20.02 9.04 4.01
C PHE A 248 -20.99 8.13 3.25
N LYS A 249 -21.19 6.87 3.67
CA LYS A 249 -22.26 6.02 3.12
C LYS A 249 -23.64 6.64 3.33
N LYS A 250 -23.90 7.26 4.49
CA LYS A 250 -25.15 8.00 4.74
C LYS A 250 -25.32 9.19 3.80
N VAL A 251 -24.23 9.93 3.53
CA VAL A 251 -24.26 11.02 2.54
C VAL A 251 -24.70 10.49 1.18
N PHE A 252 -24.06 9.43 0.67
CA PHE A 252 -24.38 8.91 -0.66
C PHE A 252 -25.82 8.37 -0.75
N ARG A 253 -26.29 7.68 0.28
CA ARG A 253 -27.69 7.18 0.35
C ARG A 253 -28.74 8.30 0.41
N ALA A 254 -28.38 9.50 0.85
CA ALA A 254 -29.29 10.65 0.90
C ALA A 254 -29.52 11.32 -0.47
N PHE A 255 -28.70 11.02 -1.48
CA PHE A 255 -28.84 11.55 -2.84
C PHE A 255 -28.93 10.41 -3.88
N PRO A 256 -29.98 9.58 -3.82
CA PRO A 256 -30.12 8.38 -4.66
C PRO A 256 -30.19 8.69 -6.16
N ASP A 257 -30.71 9.85 -6.56
CA ASP A 257 -30.78 10.25 -7.99
C ASP A 257 -29.39 10.42 -8.63
N VAL A 258 -28.40 10.75 -7.81
CA VAL A 258 -27.01 10.94 -8.25
C VAL A 258 -26.20 9.68 -8.01
N PHE A 259 -26.27 9.13 -6.79
CA PHE A 259 -25.40 8.02 -6.38
C PHE A 259 -25.99 6.62 -6.57
N SER A 260 -27.26 6.48 -6.98
CA SER A 260 -27.93 5.20 -7.29
C SER A 260 -27.41 4.01 -6.43
N ASP A 261 -27.02 2.90 -7.05
CA ASP A 261 -26.37 1.77 -6.39
C ASP A 261 -24.83 1.92 -6.39
N PHE A 262 -24.32 2.88 -5.60
CA PHE A 262 -22.87 3.11 -5.46
C PHE A 262 -22.12 1.94 -4.81
N GLU A 263 -22.82 1.06 -4.10
CA GLU A 263 -22.24 -0.14 -3.49
C GLU A 263 -21.94 -1.18 -4.59
N ALA A 264 -22.84 -1.37 -5.55
CA ALA A 264 -22.57 -2.20 -6.72
C ALA A 264 -21.63 -1.56 -7.73
N ASN A 265 -21.78 -0.25 -8.00
CA ASN A 265 -20.96 0.46 -8.97
C ASN A 265 -20.37 1.75 -8.38
N PRO A 266 -19.19 1.67 -7.71
CA PRO A 266 -18.56 2.83 -7.11
C PRO A 266 -18.08 3.87 -8.12
N MET A 267 -18.09 3.60 -9.43
CA MET A 267 -17.75 4.61 -10.44
C MET A 267 -18.72 5.78 -10.44
N ILE A 268 -19.98 5.55 -10.02
CA ILE A 268 -21.01 6.59 -9.91
C ILE A 268 -20.61 7.75 -9.00
N LEU A 269 -19.66 7.53 -8.07
CA LEU A 269 -19.15 8.60 -7.21
C LEU A 269 -18.55 9.77 -8.00
N SER A 270 -18.11 9.55 -9.25
CA SER A 270 -17.65 10.64 -10.15
C SER A 270 -18.70 11.73 -10.39
N ARG A 271 -19.98 11.38 -10.23
CA ARG A 271 -21.12 12.30 -10.34
C ARG A 271 -21.27 13.24 -9.14
N ALA A 272 -20.48 13.10 -8.07
CA ALA A 272 -20.50 14.04 -6.95
C ALA A 272 -20.29 15.52 -7.39
N LYS A 273 -19.62 15.75 -8.52
CA LYS A 273 -19.47 17.09 -9.12
C LYS A 273 -20.80 17.73 -9.54
N GLU A 274 -21.82 16.94 -9.87
CA GLU A 274 -23.17 17.43 -10.20
C GLU A 274 -23.84 18.11 -8.99
N LEU A 275 -23.45 17.71 -7.77
CA LEU A 275 -23.97 18.25 -6.52
C LEU A 275 -23.11 19.38 -5.94
N LYS A 276 -22.11 19.88 -6.68
CA LYS A 276 -21.17 20.88 -6.17
C LYS A 276 -21.86 22.17 -5.72
N SER A 277 -22.95 22.58 -6.37
CA SER A 277 -23.75 23.75 -5.97
C SER A 277 -24.89 23.44 -5.00
N ASN A 278 -25.13 22.17 -4.65
CA ASN A 278 -26.22 21.77 -3.75
C ASN A 278 -25.81 21.99 -2.29
N MET A 279 -26.47 22.91 -1.59
CA MET A 279 -26.10 23.29 -0.21
C MET A 279 -26.34 22.18 0.81
N ASP A 280 -27.37 21.34 0.63
CA ASP A 280 -27.64 20.22 1.52
C ASP A 280 -26.56 19.15 1.40
N PHE A 281 -26.13 18.82 0.18
CA PHE A 281 -25.04 17.88 -0.05
C PHE A 281 -23.73 18.38 0.58
N ARG A 282 -23.40 19.66 0.36
CA ARG A 282 -22.22 20.31 0.95
C ARG A 282 -22.23 20.26 2.48
N LYS A 283 -23.39 20.53 3.08
CA LYS A 283 -23.60 20.41 4.53
C LYS A 283 -23.36 18.98 5.01
N MET A 284 -23.97 17.99 4.35
CA MET A 284 -23.83 16.58 4.73
C MET A 284 -22.39 16.07 4.58
N VAL A 285 -21.67 16.48 3.53
CA VAL A 285 -20.23 16.18 3.36
C VAL A 285 -19.41 16.70 4.54
N TRP A 286 -19.62 17.96 4.93
CA TRP A 286 -18.93 18.56 6.07
C TRP A 286 -19.27 17.89 7.39
N GLU A 287 -20.56 17.63 7.64
CA GLU A 287 -21.03 16.97 8.87
C GLU A 287 -20.51 15.53 9.00
N ALA A 288 -20.48 14.78 7.89
CA ALA A 288 -19.92 13.43 7.86
C ALA A 288 -18.42 13.42 8.19
N HIS A 289 -17.66 14.36 7.64
CA HIS A 289 -16.25 14.56 7.96
C HIS A 289 -16.05 14.90 9.45
N GLN A 290 -16.80 15.88 9.96
CA GLN A 290 -16.71 16.29 11.37
C GLN A 290 -17.13 15.17 12.33
N ALA A 291 -18.09 14.32 11.96
CA ALA A 291 -18.47 13.15 12.75
C ALA A 291 -17.32 12.11 12.84
N ASN A 292 -16.66 11.81 11.73
CA ASN A 292 -15.47 10.94 11.73
C ASN A 292 -14.35 11.55 12.57
N LYS A 293 -14.11 12.86 12.43
CA LYS A 293 -13.09 13.60 13.18
C LYS A 293 -13.35 13.63 14.69
N ARG A 294 -14.60 13.80 15.12
CA ARG A 294 -15.01 13.68 16.52
C ARG A 294 -14.69 12.32 17.10
N ARG A 295 -15.03 11.25 16.38
CA ARG A 295 -14.71 9.87 16.79
C ARG A 295 -13.21 9.66 16.90
N PHE A 296 -12.42 10.21 15.97
CA PHE A 296 -10.97 10.19 16.02
C PHE A 296 -10.39 10.94 17.22
N CYS A 297 -10.86 12.16 17.50
CA CYS A 297 -10.44 12.93 18.67
C CYS A 297 -10.78 12.22 19.98
N SER A 298 -11.96 11.57 20.06
CA SER A 298 -12.35 10.75 21.21
C SER A 298 -11.46 9.50 21.34
N PHE A 299 -11.15 8.81 20.24
CA PHE A 299 -10.22 7.67 20.25
C PHE A 299 -8.83 8.04 20.79
N LEU A 300 -8.40 9.28 20.58
CA LEU A 300 -7.13 9.83 21.06
C LEU A 300 -7.30 10.90 22.15
N GLU A 301 -8.33 10.79 22.99
CA GLU A 301 -8.69 11.81 23.99
C GLU A 301 -7.51 12.23 24.86
N LYS A 302 -6.64 11.28 25.24
CA LYS A 302 -5.43 11.54 26.04
C LYS A 302 -4.50 12.58 25.41
N TRP A 303 -4.48 12.68 24.10
CA TRP A 303 -3.68 13.63 23.33
C TRP A 303 -4.36 15.00 23.20
N LYS A 304 -5.60 15.16 23.68
CA LYS A 304 -6.39 16.39 23.69
C LYS A 304 -6.46 17.05 22.30
N LEU A 305 -6.67 16.24 21.27
CA LEU A 305 -6.91 16.74 19.91
C LEU A 305 -8.27 17.47 19.86
N LYS A 306 -8.38 18.49 19.03
CA LYS A 306 -9.57 19.33 18.85
C LYS A 306 -10.19 19.09 17.48
N GLU A 307 -11.51 18.98 17.45
CA GLU A 307 -12.31 18.77 16.23
C GLU A 307 -12.22 19.96 15.26
N ASN A 308 -12.24 21.18 15.78
CA ASN A 308 -12.18 22.42 14.98
C ASN A 308 -10.75 22.91 14.75
N CYS A 309 -9.79 21.98 14.61
CA CYS A 309 -8.38 22.27 14.37
C CYS A 309 -7.90 21.58 13.08
N CYS A 310 -7.15 22.31 12.25
CA CYS A 310 -6.61 21.75 11.01
C CYS A 310 -5.68 20.58 11.34
N THR A 311 -5.97 19.40 10.78
CA THR A 311 -5.30 18.14 11.09
C THR A 311 -4.70 17.53 9.83
N VAL A 312 -3.38 17.51 9.77
CA VAL A 312 -2.58 16.89 8.71
C VAL A 312 -2.15 15.50 9.15
N CYS A 313 -2.25 14.51 8.28
CA CYS A 313 -1.77 13.16 8.57
C CYS A 313 -0.77 12.67 7.54
N TRP A 314 0.35 12.14 8.03
CA TRP A 314 1.26 11.30 7.26
C TRP A 314 1.23 9.90 7.86
N ALA A 315 0.77 8.90 7.10
CA ALA A 315 0.72 7.52 7.59
C ALA A 315 1.11 6.47 6.55
N ARG A 316 2.36 5.97 6.62
CA ARG A 316 2.96 5.07 5.62
C ARG A 316 4.09 4.23 6.23
N ARG A 317 4.65 3.27 5.48
CA ARG A 317 5.96 2.68 5.83
C ARG A 317 7.01 3.79 5.90
N ILE A 318 7.86 3.75 6.93
CA ILE A 318 9.00 4.65 7.10
C ILE A 318 10.15 4.13 6.24
N ALA A 319 10.56 4.93 5.26
CA ALA A 319 11.68 4.68 4.36
C ALA A 319 12.23 6.02 3.85
N VAL A 320 13.51 6.06 3.49
CA VAL A 320 14.22 7.29 3.09
C VAL A 320 13.50 8.03 1.98
N TYR A 321 13.12 7.32 0.91
CA TYR A 321 12.45 7.92 -0.23
C TYR A 321 11.02 8.40 0.07
N LYS A 322 10.39 7.98 1.18
CA LYS A 322 9.07 8.45 1.63
C LYS A 322 9.13 9.75 2.42
N ARG A 323 10.34 10.20 2.81
CA ARG A 323 10.63 11.48 3.47
C ARG A 323 9.71 11.80 4.67
N PRO A 324 9.59 10.91 5.67
CA PRO A 324 8.68 11.10 6.81
C PRO A 324 8.96 12.38 7.62
N SER A 325 10.21 12.84 7.64
CA SER A 325 10.64 14.04 8.38
C SER A 325 10.46 15.36 7.61
N LEU A 326 10.04 15.35 6.33
CA LEU A 326 9.99 16.54 5.47
C LEU A 326 9.14 17.67 6.06
N ILE A 327 7.98 17.33 6.63
CA ILE A 327 7.11 18.34 7.26
C ILE A 327 7.75 18.97 8.50
N LEU A 328 8.67 18.25 9.16
CA LEU A 328 9.40 18.70 10.35
C LEU A 328 10.75 19.36 10.00
N GLN A 329 11.02 19.66 8.73
CA GLN A 329 12.30 20.23 8.31
C GLN A 329 12.57 21.61 8.94
N ASP A 330 11.55 22.46 9.01
CA ASP A 330 11.56 23.78 9.64
C ASP A 330 10.42 23.88 10.66
N THR A 331 10.69 23.42 11.87
CA THR A 331 9.73 23.44 12.98
C THR A 331 9.39 24.87 13.43
N LYS A 332 10.30 25.84 13.28
CA LYS A 332 10.05 27.24 13.61
C LYS A 332 8.98 27.81 12.69
N ARG A 333 9.12 27.59 11.38
CA ARG A 333 8.11 28.01 10.40
C ARG A 333 6.75 27.36 10.68
N LEU A 334 6.69 26.08 11.04
CA LEU A 334 5.42 25.43 11.44
C LEU A 334 4.76 26.13 12.64
N VAL A 335 5.54 26.47 13.67
CA VAL A 335 5.02 27.17 14.86
C VAL A 335 4.52 28.57 14.48
N GLU A 336 5.26 29.30 13.64
CA GLU A 336 4.85 30.62 13.15
C GLU A 336 3.55 30.55 12.33
N LEU A 337 3.42 29.57 11.43
CA LEU A 337 2.19 29.32 10.69
C LEU A 337 1.01 29.07 11.64
N ALA A 338 1.20 28.19 12.63
CA ALA A 338 0.17 27.85 13.59
C ALA A 338 -0.25 29.05 14.49
N LYS A 339 0.70 29.93 14.84
CA LYS A 339 0.41 31.16 15.59
C LYS A 339 -0.33 32.19 14.76
N ARG A 340 0.05 32.36 13.49
CA ARG A 340 -0.46 33.43 12.62
C ARG A 340 -1.83 33.11 12.02
N ILE A 341 -2.08 31.85 11.68
CA ILE A 341 -3.27 31.44 10.91
C ILE A 341 -4.31 30.78 11.81
N GLY A 342 -3.85 29.87 12.68
CA GLY A 342 -4.71 29.06 13.52
C GLY A 342 -4.00 27.76 13.90
N PRO A 343 -4.46 27.06 14.96
CA PRO A 343 -3.74 25.91 15.49
C PRO A 343 -3.56 24.79 14.45
N LEU A 344 -2.55 23.95 14.63
CA LEU A 344 -2.23 22.86 13.70
C LEU A 344 -2.00 21.56 14.48
N GLN A 345 -2.62 20.48 13.99
CA GLN A 345 -2.41 19.12 14.46
C GLN A 345 -1.72 18.31 13.36
N ILE A 346 -0.61 17.66 13.67
CA ILE A 346 0.11 16.78 12.76
C ILE A 346 0.13 15.38 13.36
N ILE A 347 -0.39 14.41 12.59
CA ILE A 347 -0.43 13.01 12.96
C ILE A 347 0.55 12.24 12.09
N LEU A 348 1.51 11.57 12.71
CA LEU A 348 2.54 10.79 12.05
C LEU A 348 2.36 9.33 12.45
N ALA A 349 2.31 8.41 11.50
CA ALA A 349 2.15 6.99 11.80
C ALA A 349 2.90 6.12 10.79
N GLY A 350 3.51 5.03 11.22
CA GLY A 350 4.27 4.19 10.31
C GLY A 350 5.28 3.29 10.98
N LYS A 351 5.56 2.15 10.36
CA LYS A 351 6.57 1.18 10.81
C LYS A 351 7.84 1.34 9.96
N ALA A 352 9.01 1.44 10.60
CA ALA A 352 10.31 1.29 9.97
C ALA A 352 10.70 -0.19 9.88
N HIS A 353 11.47 -0.58 8.86
CA HIS A 353 11.92 -1.96 8.78
C HIS A 353 12.96 -2.27 9.88
N PRO A 354 12.88 -3.40 10.62
CA PRO A 354 13.77 -3.69 11.75
C PRO A 354 15.26 -3.77 11.41
N ASN A 355 15.59 -4.03 10.14
CA ASN A 355 16.98 -4.07 9.64
C ASN A 355 17.38 -2.81 8.87
N ASP A 356 16.53 -1.78 8.82
CA ASP A 356 16.83 -0.52 8.13
C ASP A 356 17.36 0.50 9.15
N ASN A 357 18.68 0.45 9.39
CA ASN A 357 19.36 1.32 10.36
C ASN A 357 19.11 2.81 10.08
N LEU A 358 19.00 3.21 8.80
CA LEU A 358 18.72 4.60 8.42
C LEU A 358 17.31 5.00 8.84
N ALA A 359 16.32 4.11 8.67
CA ALA A 359 14.94 4.38 9.10
C ALA A 359 14.81 4.60 10.61
N PHE A 360 15.64 3.94 11.44
CA PHE A 360 15.69 4.24 12.88
C PHE A 360 16.26 5.61 13.18
N THR A 361 17.31 6.04 12.47
CA THR A 361 17.83 7.41 12.59
C THR A 361 16.75 8.45 12.29
N PHE A 362 15.95 8.25 11.25
CA PHE A 362 14.83 9.15 10.93
C PHE A 362 13.78 9.19 12.03
N ILE A 363 13.42 8.05 12.62
CA ILE A 363 12.47 8.01 13.74
C ILE A 363 13.00 8.80 14.92
N ASN A 364 14.26 8.61 15.31
CA ASN A 364 14.85 9.31 16.44
C ASN A 364 14.94 10.82 16.17
N GLU A 365 15.37 11.22 14.97
CA GLU A 365 15.38 12.64 14.58
C GLU A 365 13.97 13.26 14.63
N MET A 366 12.95 12.53 14.19
CA MET A 366 11.56 12.98 14.29
C MET A 366 11.11 13.13 15.74
N LEU A 367 11.47 12.18 16.62
CA LEU A 367 11.16 12.26 18.05
C LEU A 367 11.83 13.48 18.70
N ASP A 368 13.13 13.69 18.46
CA ASP A 368 13.87 14.84 18.98
C ASP A 368 13.25 16.17 18.54
N LYS A 369 12.85 16.27 17.26
CA LYS A 369 12.16 17.45 16.72
C LYS A 369 10.79 17.67 17.35
N VAL A 370 10.06 16.59 17.65
CA VAL A 370 8.75 16.67 18.30
C VAL A 370 8.90 17.08 19.77
N ASP A 371 9.89 16.54 20.48
CA ASP A 371 10.16 16.90 21.88
C ASP A 371 10.55 18.39 22.01
N ALA A 372 11.33 18.90 21.07
CA ALA A 372 11.66 20.33 20.99
C ALA A 372 10.44 21.24 20.79
N LEU A 373 9.29 20.70 20.36
CA LEU A 373 8.04 21.44 20.16
C LEU A 373 7.13 21.50 21.40
N ALA A 374 7.54 20.90 22.53
CA ALA A 374 6.71 20.84 23.76
C ALA A 374 6.16 22.21 24.22
N GLY A 375 6.97 23.28 24.10
CA GLY A 375 6.55 24.64 24.45
C GLY A 375 5.54 25.28 23.49
N SER A 376 5.26 24.65 22.34
CA SER A 376 4.38 25.16 21.30
C SER A 376 3.03 24.45 21.21
N TYR A 377 2.74 23.48 22.10
CA TYR A 377 1.54 22.64 22.08
C TYR A 377 0.19 23.39 22.16
N GLY A 378 0.19 24.65 22.57
CA GLY A 378 -0.99 25.52 22.49
C GLY A 378 -1.41 25.84 21.06
N PHE A 379 -0.46 25.86 20.12
CA PHE A 379 -0.68 26.22 18.71
C PHE A 379 -0.36 25.06 17.77
N LEU A 380 0.75 24.35 17.97
CA LEU A 380 1.19 23.24 17.12
C LEU A 380 1.29 21.96 17.96
N LYS A 381 0.53 20.94 17.58
CA LYS A 381 0.57 19.63 18.22
C LYS A 381 0.99 18.57 17.22
N VAL A 382 2.05 17.83 17.53
CA VAL A 382 2.54 16.71 16.72
C VAL A 382 2.41 15.43 17.53
N VAL A 383 1.76 14.42 16.96
CA VAL A 383 1.54 13.12 17.60
C VAL A 383 2.06 12.01 16.69
N ILE A 384 2.97 11.19 17.20
CA ILE A 384 3.43 9.98 16.53
C ILE A 384 2.64 8.79 17.10
N ILE A 385 1.86 8.11 16.26
CA ILE A 385 1.01 6.99 16.68
C ILE A 385 1.71 5.66 16.43
N GLU A 386 1.76 4.83 17.48
CA GLU A 386 2.25 3.46 17.44
C GLU A 386 1.39 2.53 16.58
N ASN A 387 2.05 1.55 15.98
CA ASN A 387 1.44 0.35 15.41
C ASN A 387 0.37 0.63 14.35
N TYR A 388 0.75 1.40 13.33
CA TYR A 388 -0.10 1.66 12.17
C TYR A 388 -0.49 0.38 11.43
N GLU A 389 -1.79 0.07 11.45
CA GLU A 389 -2.43 -1.12 10.88
C GLU A 389 -3.80 -0.77 10.26
N ILE A 390 -4.49 -1.76 9.68
CA ILE A 390 -5.73 -1.55 8.90
C ILE A 390 -6.80 -0.77 9.70
N TYR A 391 -7.01 -1.11 10.97
CA TYR A 391 -8.00 -0.42 11.80
C TYR A 391 -7.68 1.07 11.99
N LEU A 392 -6.42 1.40 12.34
CA LEU A 392 -6.00 2.79 12.47
C LEU A 392 -6.04 3.52 11.12
N ALA A 393 -5.71 2.84 10.02
CA ALA A 393 -5.82 3.40 8.67
C ALA A 393 -7.27 3.78 8.32
N GLN A 394 -8.26 2.97 8.68
CA GLN A 394 -9.68 3.30 8.43
C GLN A 394 -10.11 4.57 9.17
N ILE A 395 -9.65 4.74 10.41
CA ILE A 395 -9.91 5.97 11.17
C ILE A 395 -9.22 7.15 10.48
N LEU A 396 -7.89 7.11 10.31
CA LEU A 396 -7.12 8.24 9.82
C LEU A 396 -7.52 8.69 8.40
N THR A 397 -7.78 7.74 7.49
CA THR A 397 -8.16 8.07 6.10
C THR A 397 -9.57 8.66 5.97
N SER A 398 -10.37 8.68 7.03
CA SER A 398 -11.72 9.26 7.01
C SER A 398 -11.92 10.46 7.95
N SER A 399 -10.93 10.79 8.78
CA SER A 399 -11.10 11.71 9.91
C SER A 399 -10.16 12.93 9.91
N VAL A 400 -9.12 12.94 9.09
CA VAL A 400 -8.13 14.04 9.03
C VAL A 400 -8.45 14.97 7.87
N ASP A 401 -8.08 16.25 7.99
CA ASP A 401 -8.44 17.26 6.99
C ASP A 401 -7.56 17.17 5.75
N ILE A 402 -6.27 16.90 5.96
CA ILE A 402 -5.25 16.85 4.91
C ILE A 402 -4.46 15.54 5.02
N TRP A 403 -4.42 14.77 3.94
CA TRP A 403 -3.57 13.59 3.80
C TRP A 403 -2.26 13.96 3.10
N LEU A 404 -1.14 13.85 3.82
CA LEU A 404 0.20 14.17 3.33
C LEU A 404 0.84 12.94 2.66
N ASN A 405 1.26 13.12 1.41
CA ASN A 405 1.98 12.10 0.66
C ASN A 405 3.18 12.69 -0.08
N ASN A 406 4.39 12.42 0.40
CA ASN A 406 5.57 13.12 -0.10
C ASN A 406 6.75 12.20 -0.48
N PRO A 407 6.54 11.10 -1.21
CA PRO A 407 7.66 10.33 -1.76
C PRO A 407 8.48 11.19 -2.71
N LEU A 408 9.77 10.88 -2.82
CA LEU A 408 10.63 11.41 -3.88
C LEU A 408 10.18 10.84 -5.23
N PRO A 409 9.76 11.67 -6.20
CA PRO A 409 9.48 11.19 -7.55
C PRO A 409 10.77 10.68 -8.24
N PRO A 410 10.72 9.60 -9.04
CA PRO A 410 9.58 8.72 -9.35
C PRO A 410 9.59 7.40 -8.55
N LEU A 411 9.77 7.46 -7.22
CA LEU A 411 10.02 6.29 -6.37
C LEU A 411 8.74 5.72 -5.73
N GLU A 412 7.54 6.21 -6.10
CA GLU A 412 6.25 5.63 -5.76
C GLU A 412 5.60 4.99 -6.99
N ALA A 413 5.37 3.68 -6.96
CA ALA A 413 4.69 2.98 -8.06
C ALA A 413 3.20 3.35 -8.16
N SER A 414 2.54 3.67 -7.05
CA SER A 414 1.11 4.02 -7.03
C SER A 414 0.76 4.81 -5.77
N GLY A 415 0.34 4.15 -4.68
CA GLY A 415 0.01 4.81 -3.41
C GLY A 415 -1.48 4.81 -3.11
N THR A 416 -2.01 3.64 -2.73
CA THR A 416 -3.45 3.46 -2.47
C THR A 416 -3.96 4.20 -1.22
N SER A 417 -3.10 4.70 -0.33
CA SER A 417 -3.55 5.44 0.85
C SER A 417 -4.24 6.77 0.51
N GLY A 418 -3.77 7.48 -0.51
CA GLY A 418 -4.45 8.67 -1.02
C GLY A 418 -5.81 8.33 -1.61
N MET A 419 -5.91 7.22 -2.35
CA MET A 419 -7.17 6.72 -2.91
C MET A 419 -8.22 6.41 -1.81
N LYS A 420 -7.79 5.88 -0.66
CA LYS A 420 -8.66 5.65 0.51
C LYS A 420 -9.14 6.97 1.12
N ALA A 421 -8.25 7.94 1.21
CA ALA A 421 -8.54 9.24 1.80
C ALA A 421 -9.58 10.02 0.98
N ILE A 422 -9.43 10.07 -0.34
CA ILE A 422 -10.35 10.82 -1.21
C ILE A 422 -11.78 10.25 -1.25
N LEU A 423 -11.98 8.95 -0.94
CA LEU A 423 -13.33 8.36 -0.79
C LEU A 423 -14.14 9.06 0.31
N ASN A 424 -13.47 9.60 1.31
CA ASN A 424 -14.06 10.28 2.46
C ASN A 424 -13.86 11.80 2.37
N GLY A 425 -13.66 12.35 1.17
CA GLY A 425 -13.49 13.79 0.97
C GLY A 425 -12.22 14.38 1.59
N VAL A 426 -11.23 13.57 1.97
CA VAL A 426 -10.00 14.06 2.60
C VAL A 426 -9.05 14.64 1.53
N ILE A 427 -8.67 15.89 1.73
CA ILE A 427 -7.86 16.68 0.79
C ILE A 427 -6.43 16.15 0.76
N GLN A 428 -5.81 16.14 -0.42
CA GLN A 428 -4.44 15.69 -0.61
C GLN A 428 -3.46 16.87 -0.57
N LEU A 429 -2.36 16.69 0.15
CA LEU A 429 -1.15 17.50 0.00
C LEU A 429 -0.05 16.53 -0.43
N THR A 430 0.32 16.55 -1.72
CA THR A 430 1.10 15.44 -2.29
C THR A 430 2.17 15.85 -3.29
N THR A 431 3.20 15.04 -3.47
CA THR A 431 4.10 15.14 -4.63
C THR A 431 3.47 14.52 -5.88
N LEU A 432 3.93 14.93 -7.06
CA LEU A 432 3.48 14.43 -8.36
C LEU A 432 4.14 13.08 -8.69
N ASP A 433 3.75 12.03 -7.98
CA ASP A 433 4.29 10.67 -8.15
C ASP A 433 3.22 9.59 -7.93
N GLY A 434 3.49 8.37 -8.39
CA GLY A 434 2.58 7.24 -8.23
C GLY A 434 1.23 7.45 -8.90
N TRP A 435 0.14 7.47 -8.12
CA TRP A 435 -1.24 7.62 -8.60
C TRP A 435 -1.65 9.07 -8.91
N VAL A 436 -0.87 10.05 -8.44
CA VAL A 436 -1.21 11.47 -8.49
C VAL A 436 -1.24 12.03 -9.92
N PRO A 437 -0.36 11.63 -10.86
CA PRO A 437 -0.48 12.05 -12.25
C PRO A 437 -1.85 11.76 -12.88
N GLU A 438 -2.53 10.69 -12.46
CA GLU A 438 -3.88 10.32 -12.91
C GLU A 438 -5.01 11.13 -12.21
N ALA A 439 -4.67 11.94 -11.21
CA ALA A 439 -5.58 12.73 -10.40
C ALA A 439 -5.27 14.24 -10.36
N GLN A 440 -4.14 14.69 -10.92
CA GLN A 440 -3.59 16.03 -10.70
C GLN A 440 -4.54 17.17 -11.08
N ASP A 441 -5.28 17.02 -12.18
CA ASP A 441 -6.20 18.05 -12.70
C ASP A 441 -7.62 17.90 -12.16
N LYS A 442 -7.83 17.05 -11.15
CA LYS A 442 -9.17 16.72 -10.66
C LYS A 442 -9.61 17.50 -9.43
N GLY A 443 -8.78 18.41 -8.91
CA GLY A 443 -9.11 19.26 -7.75
C GLY A 443 -8.93 18.59 -6.39
N ILE A 444 -8.09 17.56 -6.30
CA ILE A 444 -7.91 16.75 -5.06
C ILE A 444 -7.16 17.46 -3.93
N GLY A 445 -6.66 18.69 -4.14
CA GLY A 445 -5.91 19.45 -3.16
C GLY A 445 -4.69 20.15 -3.77
N LYS A 446 -3.54 20.08 -3.09
CA LYS A 446 -2.31 20.77 -3.49
C LYS A 446 -1.20 19.79 -3.83
N ILE A 447 -0.47 20.11 -4.90
CA ILE A 447 0.66 19.34 -5.38
C ILE A 447 1.92 20.18 -5.25
N PHE A 448 2.99 19.60 -4.70
CA PHE A 448 4.25 20.29 -4.47
C PHE A 448 5.46 19.44 -4.89
N GLY A 449 6.61 20.09 -4.99
CA GLY A 449 7.89 19.48 -5.34
C GLY A 449 8.12 19.35 -6.84
N SER A 450 9.40 19.18 -7.21
CA SER A 450 9.82 19.20 -8.61
C SER A 450 9.10 18.16 -9.49
N ARG A 451 8.63 18.63 -10.66
CA ARG A 451 8.00 17.85 -11.73
C ARG A 451 9.03 17.22 -12.69
N ASP A 452 10.31 17.50 -12.50
CA ASP A 452 11.39 17.03 -13.36
C ASP A 452 12.01 15.73 -12.80
N GLU A 453 11.96 14.67 -13.60
CA GLU A 453 12.51 13.35 -13.26
C GLU A 453 14.03 13.28 -13.46
N THR A 454 14.62 14.20 -14.24
CA THR A 454 16.05 14.15 -14.64
C THR A 454 17.01 14.54 -13.51
N THR A 455 16.53 15.24 -12.49
CA THR A 455 17.36 15.80 -11.42
C THR A 455 17.74 14.78 -10.34
N VAL A 456 17.03 13.65 -10.21
CA VAL A 456 17.42 12.55 -9.29
C VAL A 456 18.81 12.01 -9.62
N MET A 457 19.18 12.02 -10.91
CA MET A 457 20.49 11.56 -11.38
C MET A 457 21.65 12.53 -11.05
N LYS A 458 21.36 13.76 -10.60
CA LYS A 458 22.39 14.79 -10.32
C LYS A 458 22.87 14.83 -8.87
N GLY A 459 22.38 13.95 -7.99
CA GLY A 459 22.95 13.71 -6.66
C GLY A 459 22.66 14.75 -5.56
N ASP A 460 22.06 15.90 -5.86
CA ASP A 460 21.84 16.96 -4.86
C ASP A 460 20.54 16.78 -4.06
N THR A 461 20.52 15.74 -3.23
CA THR A 461 19.35 15.34 -2.43
C THR A 461 18.97 16.38 -1.37
N GLN A 462 19.95 17.15 -0.88
CA GLN A 462 19.75 18.14 0.19
C GLN A 462 19.12 19.44 -0.32
N LEU A 463 19.55 19.93 -1.48
CA LEU A 463 18.93 21.09 -2.13
C LEU A 463 17.44 20.83 -2.40
N ARG A 464 17.12 19.67 -2.98
CA ARG A 464 15.74 19.27 -3.28
C ARG A 464 14.89 19.12 -2.01
N LEU A 465 15.46 18.62 -0.92
CA LEU A 465 14.74 18.51 0.35
C LEU A 465 14.35 19.89 0.88
N ARG A 466 15.24 20.89 0.76
CA ARG A 466 14.93 22.28 1.12
C ARG A 466 13.84 22.87 0.22
N GLU A 467 14.00 22.80 -1.11
CA GLU A 467 13.01 23.34 -2.06
C GLU A 467 11.62 22.72 -1.86
N ASP A 468 11.53 21.39 -1.83
CA ASP A 468 10.27 20.68 -1.64
C ASP A 468 9.64 21.00 -0.27
N SER A 469 10.45 21.20 0.79
CA SER A 469 9.92 21.63 2.10
C SER A 469 9.36 23.06 2.06
N GLN A 470 10.01 23.99 1.35
CA GLN A 470 9.54 25.36 1.21
C GLN A 470 8.20 25.40 0.48
N GLU A 471 8.07 24.65 -0.62
CA GLU A 471 6.80 24.50 -1.34
C GLU A 471 5.72 23.80 -0.50
N LEU A 472 6.09 22.76 0.27
CA LEU A 472 5.18 22.11 1.20
C LEU A 472 4.59 23.13 2.19
N TYR A 473 5.42 23.98 2.79
CA TYR A 473 4.96 24.97 3.76
C TYR A 473 4.09 26.06 3.12
N THR A 474 4.40 26.50 1.90
CA THR A 474 3.56 27.46 1.16
C THR A 474 2.18 26.87 0.87
N ASN A 475 2.12 25.63 0.37
CA ASN A 475 0.85 24.96 0.10
C ASN A 475 0.07 24.65 1.39
N LEU A 476 0.76 24.28 2.48
CA LEU A 476 0.15 24.07 3.77
C LEU A 476 -0.44 25.37 4.34
N GLU A 477 0.27 26.49 4.20
CA GLU A 477 -0.23 27.81 4.58
C GLU A 477 -1.53 28.16 3.86
N GLU A 478 -1.59 27.98 2.53
CA GLU A 478 -2.81 28.23 1.74
C GLU A 478 -3.97 27.35 2.20
N LEU A 479 -3.73 26.05 2.39
CA LEU A 479 -4.76 25.12 2.87
C LEU A 479 -5.23 25.47 4.29
N MET A 480 -4.32 25.82 5.20
CA MET A 480 -4.69 26.25 6.56
C MET A 480 -5.55 27.52 6.55
N ARG A 481 -5.17 28.52 5.74
CA ARG A 481 -5.97 29.75 5.59
C ARG A 481 -7.37 29.44 5.10
N LEU A 482 -7.49 28.58 4.09
CA LEU A 482 -8.77 28.17 3.55
C LEU A 482 -9.59 27.34 4.55
N TYR A 483 -8.96 26.42 5.28
CA TYR A 483 -9.62 25.66 6.35
C TYR A 483 -10.21 26.59 7.42
N TYR A 484 -9.44 27.56 7.93
CA TYR A 484 -9.90 28.48 8.98
C TYR A 484 -10.84 29.57 8.48
N HIS A 485 -10.82 29.89 7.19
CA HIS A 485 -11.88 30.68 6.57
C HIS A 485 -13.20 29.91 6.55
N THR A 486 -13.12 28.62 6.22
CA THR A 486 -14.26 27.70 6.13
C THR A 486 -14.85 27.38 7.49
N ASN A 487 -14.02 27.06 8.49
CA ASN A 487 -14.45 26.62 9.81
C ASN A 487 -13.93 27.57 10.90
N LYS A 488 -14.79 28.51 11.29
CA LYS A 488 -14.52 29.44 12.41
C LYS A 488 -15.13 28.88 13.68
N GLU A 489 -14.36 28.06 14.39
CA GLU A 489 -14.75 27.47 15.68
C GLU A 489 -16.09 26.70 15.63
N GLY A 490 -16.32 25.95 14.54
CA GLY A 490 -17.54 25.16 14.32
C GLY A 490 -18.60 25.88 13.49
N LYS A 491 -18.46 27.19 13.24
CA LYS A 491 -19.30 27.91 12.27
C LYS A 491 -18.72 27.71 10.87
N VAL A 492 -19.40 26.91 10.07
CA VAL A 492 -18.97 26.53 8.72
C VAL A 492 -19.54 27.46 7.66
N ASP A 493 -18.69 27.94 6.75
CA ASP A 493 -19.11 28.51 5.47
C ASP A 493 -19.27 27.39 4.45
N LEU A 494 -20.53 27.01 4.18
CA LEU A 494 -20.86 25.96 3.24
C LEU A 494 -20.48 26.32 1.81
N ALA A 495 -20.40 27.60 1.43
CA ALA A 495 -20.03 28.03 0.09
C ALA A 495 -18.51 27.97 -0.18
N SER A 496 -17.70 27.60 0.82
CA SER A 496 -16.24 27.61 0.73
C SER A 496 -15.67 26.66 -0.34
N ALA A 497 -14.59 27.11 -0.99
CA ALA A 497 -13.76 26.31 -1.87
C ALA A 497 -13.10 25.10 -1.18
N TRP A 498 -13.07 25.05 0.16
CA TRP A 498 -12.65 23.84 0.87
C TRP A 498 -13.59 22.67 0.60
N ILE A 499 -14.90 22.90 0.71
CA ILE A 499 -15.91 21.86 0.48
C ILE A 499 -15.94 21.48 -1.01
N ASP A 500 -15.63 22.40 -1.91
CA ASP A 500 -15.42 22.09 -3.33
C ASP A 500 -14.32 21.04 -3.53
N MET A 501 -13.17 21.18 -2.86
CA MET A 501 -12.09 20.20 -2.92
C MET A 501 -12.49 18.85 -2.30
N MET A 502 -13.28 18.85 -1.22
CA MET A 502 -13.80 17.61 -0.64
C MET A 502 -14.68 16.86 -1.64
N ILE A 503 -15.56 17.57 -2.35
CA ILE A 503 -16.44 17.01 -3.38
C ILE A 503 -15.63 16.52 -4.59
N ASP A 504 -14.62 17.29 -5.00
CA ASP A 504 -13.71 16.90 -6.08
C ASP A 504 -12.90 15.64 -5.73
N CYS A 505 -12.51 15.46 -4.45
CA CYS A 505 -11.92 14.22 -3.95
C CYS A 505 -12.88 13.03 -4.08
N ILE A 506 -14.12 13.18 -3.60
CA ILE A 506 -15.16 12.13 -3.71
C ILE A 506 -15.40 11.78 -5.18
N ALA A 507 -15.53 12.77 -6.06
CA ALA A 507 -15.70 12.55 -7.49
C ALA A 507 -14.51 11.80 -8.10
N THR A 508 -13.30 12.17 -7.72
CA THR A 508 -12.08 11.52 -8.19
C THR A 508 -12.02 10.05 -7.76
N SER A 509 -12.56 9.72 -6.59
CA SER A 509 -12.58 8.35 -6.05
C SER A 509 -13.38 7.37 -6.93
N GLY A 510 -14.31 7.86 -7.76
CA GLY A 510 -15.05 7.05 -8.73
C GLY A 510 -14.15 6.35 -9.76
N TYR A 511 -12.92 6.81 -9.98
CA TYR A 511 -11.95 6.10 -10.83
C TYR A 511 -11.08 5.10 -10.04
N PHE A 512 -10.73 5.42 -8.79
CA PHE A 512 -9.73 4.70 -8.01
C PHE A 512 -10.31 3.59 -7.13
N ASN A 513 -11.19 2.77 -7.69
CA ASN A 513 -11.84 1.65 -7.00
C ASN A 513 -11.41 0.29 -7.58
N THR A 514 -11.54 -0.77 -6.77
CA THR A 514 -11.21 -2.14 -7.18
C THR A 514 -12.18 -2.72 -8.22
N TYR A 515 -13.41 -2.20 -8.32
CA TYR A 515 -14.39 -2.66 -9.32
C TYR A 515 -13.85 -2.41 -10.74
N ARG A 516 -13.53 -1.15 -11.06
CA ARG A 516 -12.90 -0.77 -12.33
C ARG A 516 -11.53 -1.45 -12.51
N MET A 517 -10.77 -1.62 -11.43
CA MET A 517 -9.47 -2.30 -11.47
C MET A 517 -9.61 -3.74 -11.95
N LEU A 518 -10.55 -4.48 -11.37
CA LEU A 518 -10.80 -5.87 -11.73
C LEU A 518 -11.41 -5.99 -13.13
N ASP A 519 -12.26 -5.05 -13.56
CA ASP A 519 -12.75 -5.00 -14.94
C ASP A 519 -11.59 -4.85 -15.95
N GLN A 520 -10.63 -3.96 -15.69
CA GLN A 520 -9.44 -3.83 -16.53
C GLN A 520 -8.57 -5.09 -16.50
N TYR A 521 -8.37 -5.70 -15.33
CA TYR A 521 -7.65 -6.98 -15.27
C TYR A 521 -8.36 -8.05 -16.11
N LYS A 522 -9.69 -8.14 -16.01
CA LYS A 522 -10.50 -9.10 -16.74
C LYS A 522 -10.32 -8.96 -18.25
N TYR A 523 -10.52 -7.76 -18.80
CA TYR A 523 -10.50 -7.55 -20.24
C TYR A 523 -9.09 -7.38 -20.82
N ASP A 524 -8.21 -6.63 -20.15
CA ASP A 524 -6.92 -6.24 -20.73
C ASP A 524 -5.79 -7.23 -20.39
N ILE A 525 -5.85 -7.91 -19.24
CA ILE A 525 -4.76 -8.75 -18.73
C ILE A 525 -5.08 -10.24 -18.81
N TRP A 526 -6.21 -10.66 -18.26
CA TRP A 526 -6.67 -12.06 -18.23
C TRP A 526 -7.38 -12.47 -19.51
N LYS A 527 -7.93 -11.51 -20.27
CA LYS A 527 -8.66 -11.72 -21.53
C LYS A 527 -9.86 -12.67 -21.36
N LEU A 528 -10.66 -12.44 -20.30
CA LEU A 528 -11.82 -13.24 -19.89
C LEU A 528 -13.17 -12.58 -20.17
#